data_AF-A0A8T5KY94-F1
#
_entry.id   AF-A0A8T5KY94-F1
#
_cell.length_a   1.000
_cell.length_b   1.000
_cell.length_c   1.000
_cell.angle_alpha   90.00
_cell.angle_beta   90.00
_cell.angle_gamma   90.00
#
_symmetry.space_group_name_H-M   'P 1'
#
loop_
_entity.id
_entity.type
_entity.pdbx_description
1 polymer ?
#
loop_
_entity_poly.entity_id
_entity_poly.type
_entity_poly.pdbx_seq_one_letter_code
_entity_poly.pdbx_strand_id
1 'polypeptide(L)'
;MDIKEVINKARAHLKECDAILVEASEKANGIYFEVGYAKALGKKVMIIHKKGTEASFLESAGDVSIEYEDFEDLRKKLEGIKF
;
A
#
# COMPACT_ATOMS: atom_id res chain seq x y z
N MET A 1 21.85 2.21 8.67
CA MET A 1 21.24 2.91 7.52
C MET A 1 20.59 4.16 8.07
N ASP A 2 20.94 5.32 7.54
CA ASP A 2 20.38 6.60 7.99
C ASP A 2 18.90 6.69 7.54
N ILE A 3 18.02 7.23 8.38
CA ILE A 3 16.59 7.36 8.04
C ILE A 3 16.35 8.16 6.75
N LYS A 4 17.21 9.14 6.47
CA LYS A 4 17.20 9.89 5.21
C LYS A 4 17.51 9.00 4.02
N GLU A 5 18.44 8.07 4.15
CA GLU A 5 18.76 7.10 3.08
C GLU A 5 17.56 6.21 2.80
N VAL A 6 16.86 5.73 3.84
CA VAL A 6 15.64 4.91 3.70
C VAL A 6 14.57 5.67 2.92
N ILE A 7 14.29 6.91 3.33
CA ILE A 7 13.28 7.76 2.70
C ILE A 7 13.67 8.08 1.25
N ASN A 8 14.94 8.39 0.99
CA ASN A 8 15.41 8.68 -0.37
C ASN A 8 15.29 7.46 -1.29
N LYS A 9 15.60 6.26 -0.78
CA LYS A 9 15.43 5.02 -1.53
C LYS A 9 13.96 4.73 -1.83
N ALA A 10 13.07 4.88 -0.83
CA ALA A 10 11.63 4.72 -1.02
C ALA A 10 11.09 5.70 -2.09
N ARG A 11 11.47 6.99 -2.00
CA ARG A 11 11.09 8.00 -3.01
C ARG A 11 11.56 7.67 -4.42
N ALA A 12 12.77 7.11 -4.57
CA ALA A 12 13.29 6.72 -5.87
C ALA A 12 12.42 5.60 -6.47
N HIS A 13 12.16 4.54 -5.71
CA HIS A 13 11.31 3.44 -6.17
C HIS A 13 9.87 3.88 -6.47
N LEU A 14 9.29 4.76 -5.66
CA LEU A 14 7.94 5.31 -5.88
C LEU A 14 7.83 6.12 -7.18
N LYS A 15 8.93 6.73 -7.66
CA LYS A 15 8.93 7.44 -8.95
C LYS A 15 8.98 6.48 -10.14
N GLU A 16 9.71 5.39 -9.98
CA GLU A 16 10.00 4.42 -11.05
C GLU A 16 8.90 3.37 -11.23
N CYS A 17 8.14 3.04 -10.19
CA CYS A 17 7.08 2.04 -10.26
C CYS A 17 5.84 2.53 -11.01
N ASP A 18 5.04 1.61 -11.55
CA ASP A 18 3.72 1.92 -12.12
C ASP A 18 2.64 2.07 -11.03
N ALA A 19 2.76 1.27 -9.98
CA ALA A 19 1.82 1.19 -8.87
C ALA A 19 2.47 0.68 -7.59
N ILE A 20 1.77 0.85 -6.46
CA ILE A 20 2.16 0.26 -5.16
C ILE A 20 1.07 -0.63 -4.58
N LEU A 21 1.52 -1.68 -3.90
CA LEU A 21 0.72 -2.55 -3.04
C LEU A 21 1.15 -2.32 -1.60
N VAL A 22 0.20 -1.97 -0.73
CA VAL A 22 0.47 -1.57 0.65
C VAL A 22 -0.26 -2.49 1.60
N GLU A 23 0.49 -3.13 2.50
CA GLU A 23 -0.06 -3.91 3.60
C GLU A 23 -0.35 -2.97 4.79
N ALA A 24 -1.60 -2.96 5.25
CA ALA A 24 -2.12 -2.02 6.24
C ALA A 24 -2.72 -2.72 7.47
N SER A 25 -2.39 -4.00 7.70
CA SER A 25 -2.84 -4.72 8.90
C SER A 25 -2.29 -4.13 10.19
N GLU A 26 -1.10 -3.52 10.13
CA GLU A 26 -0.43 -2.91 11.27
C GLU A 26 -0.17 -1.40 11.06
N LYS A 27 -0.15 -0.65 12.17
CA LYS A 27 0.14 0.79 12.12
C LYS A 27 1.62 1.01 11.83
N ALA A 28 1.93 1.49 10.63
CA ALA A 28 3.27 1.92 10.24
C ALA A 28 3.27 3.36 9.72
N ASN A 29 3.90 4.26 10.47
CA ASN A 29 3.92 5.70 10.15
C ASN A 29 4.52 6.02 8.76
N GLY A 30 5.48 5.22 8.30
CA GLY A 30 6.11 5.38 6.98
C GLY A 30 5.12 5.17 5.82
N ILE A 31 4.14 4.29 5.99
CA ILE A 31 3.19 3.94 4.94
C ILE A 31 2.31 5.13 4.55
N TYR A 32 1.90 5.95 5.53
CA TYR A 32 1.12 7.17 5.24
C TYR A 32 1.88 8.13 4.34
N PHE A 33 3.19 8.27 4.56
CA PHE A 33 4.06 9.06 3.70
C PHE A 33 4.16 8.45 2.29
N GLU A 34 4.38 7.15 2.18
CA GLU A 34 4.52 6.46 0.90
C GLU A 34 3.24 6.51 0.07
N VAL A 35 2.08 6.25 0.68
CA VAL A 35 0.75 6.35 0.04
C VAL A 35 0.48 7.77 -0.41
N GLY A 36 0.65 8.76 0.47
CA GLY A 36 0.43 10.16 0.10
C GLY A 36 1.35 10.62 -1.03
N TYR A 37 2.63 10.22 -0.99
CA TYR A 37 3.60 10.56 -2.03
C TYR A 37 3.29 9.86 -3.36
N ALA A 38 2.90 8.59 -3.34
CA ALA A 38 2.48 7.84 -4.52
C ALA A 38 1.27 8.48 -5.20
N LYS A 39 0.23 8.85 -4.43
CA LYS A 39 -0.95 9.56 -4.95
C LYS A 39 -0.56 10.91 -5.56
N ALA A 40 0.34 11.66 -4.93
CA ALA A 40 0.82 12.94 -5.46
C ALA A 40 1.60 12.77 -6.78
N LEU A 41 2.26 11.64 -6.99
CA LEU A 41 2.92 11.27 -8.25
C LEU A 41 1.97 10.68 -9.30
N GLY A 42 0.67 10.55 -8.99
CA GLY A 42 -0.31 9.93 -9.87
C GLY A 42 -0.18 8.42 -10.01
N LYS A 43 0.52 7.74 -9.08
CA LYS A 43 0.67 6.29 -9.06
C LYS A 43 -0.62 5.63 -8.56
N LYS A 44 -0.91 4.43 -9.08
CA LYS A 44 -1.99 3.58 -8.57
C LYS A 44 -1.61 3.02 -7.20
N VAL A 45 -2.56 3.02 -6.27
CA VAL A 45 -2.37 2.53 -4.90
C VAL A 45 -3.39 1.44 -4.59
N MET A 46 -2.90 0.24 -4.31
CA MET A 46 -3.70 -0.86 -3.76
C MET A 46 -3.39 -1.03 -2.29
N ILE A 47 -4.43 -1.10 -1.47
CA ILE A 47 -4.32 -1.41 -0.04
C ILE A 47 -4.76 -2.85 0.17
N ILE A 48 -4.00 -3.61 0.95
CA ILE A 48 -4.40 -4.90 1.48
C ILE A 48 -4.36 -4.81 3.00
N HIS A 49 -5.29 -5.46 3.67
CA HIS A 49 -5.28 -5.53 5.12
C HIS A 49 -6.01 -6.79 5.59
N LYS A 50 -5.59 -7.31 6.73
CA LYS A 50 -6.19 -8.51 7.30
C LYS A 50 -7.57 -8.19 7.87
N LYS A 51 -8.48 -9.15 7.81
CA LYS A 51 -9.82 -9.00 8.33
C LYS A 51 -9.81 -8.63 9.81
N GLY A 52 -10.55 -7.58 10.16
CA GLY A 52 -10.66 -7.08 11.53
C GLY A 52 -9.53 -6.15 12.00
N THR A 53 -8.61 -5.73 11.13
CA THR A 53 -7.61 -4.71 11.46
C THR A 53 -8.11 -3.31 11.17
N GLU A 54 -7.54 -2.30 11.85
CA GLU A 54 -7.88 -0.89 11.66
C GLU A 54 -7.11 -0.29 10.47
N ALA A 55 -7.68 -0.34 9.26
CA ALA A 55 -7.06 0.17 8.03
C ALA A 55 -7.83 1.30 7.33
N SER A 56 -8.96 1.75 7.89
CA SER A 56 -9.93 2.67 7.27
C SER A 56 -9.34 3.94 6.64
N PHE A 57 -8.33 4.55 7.26
CA PHE A 57 -7.65 5.71 6.69
C PHE A 57 -6.95 5.38 5.37
N LEU A 58 -6.13 4.33 5.36
CA LEU A 58 -5.37 3.92 4.19
C LEU A 58 -6.30 3.36 3.11
N GLU A 59 -7.30 2.56 3.50
CA GLU A 59 -8.38 2.09 2.60
C GLU A 59 -9.01 3.26 1.83
N SER A 60 -9.33 4.36 2.54
CA SER A 60 -9.95 5.55 1.94
C SER A 60 -9.00 6.34 1.02
N ALA A 61 -7.69 6.16 1.16
CA ALA A 61 -6.67 6.80 0.34
C ALA A 61 -6.29 5.98 -0.91
N GLY A 62 -6.51 4.66 -0.87
CA GLY A 62 -6.26 3.73 -1.97
C GLY A 62 -7.19 3.94 -3.16
N ASP A 63 -6.74 3.50 -4.34
CA ASP A 63 -7.62 3.35 -5.52
C ASP A 63 -8.40 2.04 -5.47
N VAL A 64 -7.83 1.03 -4.82
CA VAL A 64 -8.39 -0.30 -4.60
C VAL A 64 -8.04 -0.75 -3.18
N SER A 65 -8.98 -1.40 -2.49
CA SER A 65 -8.73 -2.02 -1.19
C SER A 65 -9.19 -3.47 -1.15
N ILE A 66 -8.40 -4.33 -0.51
CA ILE A 66 -8.67 -5.76 -0.32
C ILE A 66 -8.53 -6.11 1.16
N GLU A 67 -9.64 -6.42 1.80
CA GLU A 67 -9.63 -7.12 3.09
C GLU A 67 -9.39 -8.62 2.85
N TYR A 68 -8.48 -9.26 3.58
CA TYR A 68 -8.18 -10.70 3.43
C TYR A 68 -8.15 -11.45 4.77
N GLU A 69 -8.56 -12.73 4.78
CA GLU A 69 -8.56 -13.55 6.00
C GLU A 69 -7.23 -14.29 6.20
N ASP A 70 -6.70 -14.85 5.12
CA ASP A 70 -5.43 -15.55 5.04
C ASP A 70 -4.76 -15.35 3.66
N PHE A 71 -3.58 -15.93 3.46
CA PHE A 71 -2.83 -15.74 2.21
C PHE A 71 -3.47 -16.43 0.99
N GLU A 72 -4.26 -17.49 1.19
CA GLU A 72 -4.93 -18.17 0.07
C GLU A 72 -6.15 -17.35 -0.40
N ASP A 73 -6.88 -16.73 0.53
CA ASP A 73 -7.91 -15.73 0.24
C ASP A 73 -7.33 -14.50 -0.47
N LEU A 74 -6.22 -13.95 0.04
CA LEU A 74 -5.52 -12.83 -0.59
C LEU A 74 -5.10 -13.17 -2.03
N ARG A 75 -4.52 -14.35 -2.25
CA ARG A 75 -4.11 -14.81 -3.58
C ARG A 75 -5.28 -14.81 -4.56
N LYS A 76 -6.42 -15.41 -4.16
CA LYS A 76 -7.63 -15.46 -5.00
C LYS A 76 -8.18 -14.07 -5.33
N LYS A 77 -8.18 -13.15 -4.35
CA LYS A 77 -8.65 -11.78 -4.54
C LYS A 77 -7.74 -10.98 -5.49
N LEU A 78 -6.42 -11.21 -5.42
CA LEU A 78 -5.46 -10.59 -6.34
C LEU A 78 -5.60 -11.11 -7.78
N GLU A 79 -5.87 -12.40 -7.98
CA GLU A 79 -6.07 -12.97 -9.33
C GLU A 79 -7.30 -12.41 -10.05
N GLY A 80 -8.33 -12.04 -9.29
CA GLY A 80 -9.57 -11.49 -9.84
C GLY A 80 -9.54 -9.99 -10.14
N ILE A 81 -8.48 -9.28 -9.77
CA ILE A 81 -8.46 -7.82 -9.79
C ILE A 81 -7.95 -7.26 -11.11
N LYS A 82 -8.60 -6.20 -11.60
CA LYS A 82 -8.05 -5.33 -12.62
C LYS A 82 -7.49 -4.10 -11.92
N PHE A 83 -6.18 -3.90 -12.02
CA PHE A 83 -5.47 -2.84 -11.33
C PHE A 83 -4.62 -2.04 -12.33
#